data_AF-A0A497T2F0-F1
#
_entry.id   AF-A0A497T2F0-F1
#
_cell.length_a   1.000
_cell.length_b   1.000
_cell.length_c   1.000
_cell.angle_alpha   90.00
_cell.angle_beta   90.00
_cell.angle_gamma   90.00
#
_symmetry.space_group_name_H-M   'P 1'
#
loop_
_entity.id
_entity.type
_entity.pdbx_description
1 polymer ?
#
loop_
_entity_poly.entity_id
_entity_poly.type
_entity_poly.pdbx_seq_one_letter_code
_entity_poly.pdbx_strand_id
1 'polypeptide(L)'
;KRRILMGTFYRKSGYRDKYYLKALKVRKHIINEFKEKFKKFDCILTPTMPIVAPKFTDIAVLSPAQQYAMDILTVAPNLCGFPHLSIKCGTSEGMPVGLQIISDHLQEGKVLQLGSWL
;
A
#
# COMPACT_ATOMS: atom_id res chain seq x y z
N LYS A 1 1.76 16.66 -14.26
CA LYS A 1 2.79 17.72 -14.03
C LYS A 1 3.39 17.71 -12.61
N ARG A 2 2.60 17.73 -11.51
CA ARG A 2 3.12 17.74 -10.11
C ARG A 2 4.13 16.64 -9.77
N ARG A 3 3.84 15.37 -10.11
CA ARG A 3 4.72 14.22 -9.80
C ARG A 3 6.11 14.31 -10.46
N ILE A 4 6.19 14.79 -11.69
CA ILE A 4 7.46 14.98 -12.41
C ILE A 4 8.29 16.08 -11.74
N LEU A 5 7.68 17.22 -11.42
CA LEU A 5 8.37 18.32 -10.76
C LEU A 5 8.95 17.90 -9.40
N MET A 6 8.13 17.22 -8.57
CA MET A 6 8.57 16.70 -7.27
C MET A 6 9.65 15.63 -7.42
N GLY A 7 9.46 14.67 -8.33
CA GLY A 7 10.42 13.60 -8.57
C GLY A 7 11.78 14.10 -9.07
N THR A 8 11.79 15.17 -9.88
CA THR A 8 13.05 15.84 -10.27
C THR A 8 13.65 16.57 -9.09
N PHE A 9 12.86 17.33 -8.32
CA PHE A 9 13.34 18.07 -7.14
C PHE A 9 14.02 17.16 -6.12
N TYR A 10 13.40 16.03 -5.75
CA TYR A 10 13.95 15.10 -4.76
C TYR A 10 15.23 14.37 -5.21
N ARG A 11 15.53 14.36 -6.51
CA ARG A 11 16.73 13.73 -7.07
C ARG A 11 17.84 14.72 -7.41
N LYS A 12 17.59 16.03 -7.33
CA LYS A 12 18.61 17.05 -7.58
C LYS A 12 19.75 16.97 -6.56
N SER A 13 20.95 17.33 -7.00
CA SER A 13 22.13 17.48 -6.14
C SER A 13 21.80 18.42 -4.95
N GLY A 14 22.24 18.06 -3.75
CA GLY A 14 21.92 18.75 -2.49
C GLY A 14 20.61 18.33 -1.81
N TYR A 15 19.64 17.77 -2.55
CA TYR A 15 18.35 17.32 -2.00
C TYR A 15 18.18 15.80 -1.97
N ARG A 16 18.99 15.08 -2.76
CA ARG A 16 19.01 13.62 -2.85
C ARG A 16 19.17 12.94 -1.50
N ASP A 17 20.12 13.39 -0.68
CA ASP A 17 20.40 12.73 0.60
C ASP A 17 19.31 13.03 1.62
N LYS A 18 18.82 14.28 1.62
CA LYS A 18 17.77 14.75 2.52
C LYS A 18 16.43 14.03 2.30
N TYR A 19 16.06 13.76 1.05
CA TYR A 19 14.76 13.20 0.71
C TYR A 19 14.83 11.78 0.15
N TYR A 20 15.55 11.57 -0.95
CA TYR A 20 15.54 10.28 -1.65
C TYR A 20 16.25 9.18 -0.84
N LEU A 21 17.47 9.40 -0.36
CA LEU A 21 18.16 8.41 0.47
C LEU A 21 17.46 8.19 1.80
N LYS A 22 16.86 9.24 2.39
CA LYS A 22 16.04 9.10 3.60
C LYS A 22 14.83 8.18 3.35
N ALA A 23 14.12 8.36 2.23
CA ALA A 23 13.02 7.49 1.84
C ALA A 23 13.46 6.02 1.62
N LEU A 24 14.65 5.78 1.03
CA LEU A 24 15.19 4.43 0.89
C LEU A 24 15.51 3.77 2.24
N LYS A 25 16.00 4.54 3.22
CA LYS A 25 16.21 4.04 4.60
C LYS A 25 14.89 3.61 5.24
N VAL A 26 13.84 4.42 5.09
CA VAL A 26 12.48 4.08 5.56
C VAL A 26 11.95 2.84 4.85
N ARG A 27 12.10 2.74 3.52
CA ARG A 27 11.72 1.53 2.76
C ARG A 27 12.41 0.28 3.31
N LYS A 28 13.72 0.35 3.59
CA LYS A 28 14.46 -0.79 4.18
C LYS A 28 13.90 -1.16 5.56
N HIS A 29 13.53 -0.18 6.37
CA HIS A 29 12.92 -0.44 7.68
C HIS A 29 11.59 -1.18 7.55
N ILE A 30 10.70 -0.73 6.66
CA ILE A 30 9.41 -1.39 6.39
C ILE A 30 9.62 -2.83 5.92
N ILE A 31 10.55 -3.07 4.98
CA ILE A 31 10.88 -4.43 4.52
C ILE A 31 11.26 -5.33 5.70
N ASN A 32 12.12 -4.83 6.60
CA ASN A 32 12.56 -5.59 7.76
C ASN A 32 11.40 -5.89 8.71
N GLU A 33 10.51 -4.93 8.99
CA GLU A 33 9.35 -5.15 9.85
C GLU A 33 8.43 -6.26 9.31
N PHE A 34 8.09 -6.21 8.02
CA PHE A 34 7.32 -7.27 7.37
C PHE A 34 8.03 -8.63 7.45
N LYS A 35 9.33 -8.67 7.15
CA LYS A 35 10.11 -9.91 7.24
C LYS A 35 10.14 -10.49 8.66
N GLU A 36 10.22 -9.66 9.69
CA GLU A 36 10.12 -10.13 11.07
C GLU A 36 8.75 -10.73 11.39
N LYS A 37 7.65 -10.17 10.85
CA LYS A 37 6.32 -10.76 10.99
C LYS A 37 6.20 -12.09 10.22
N PHE A 38 6.77 -12.17 9.02
CA PHE A 38 6.73 -13.39 8.21
C PHE A 38 7.53 -14.57 8.79
N LYS A 39 8.39 -14.35 9.80
CA LYS A 39 8.98 -15.45 10.59
C LYS A 39 7.94 -16.21 11.42
N LYS A 40 6.79 -15.60 11.71
CA LYS A 40 5.75 -16.16 12.59
C LYS A 40 4.43 -16.40 11.88
N PHE A 41 4.17 -15.68 10.79
CA PHE A 41 2.89 -15.70 10.08
C PHE A 41 3.13 -15.89 8.58
N ASP A 42 2.28 -16.68 7.92
CA ASP A 42 2.39 -16.89 6.47
C ASP A 42 1.85 -15.73 5.63
N CYS A 43 0.83 -15.04 6.15
CA CYS A 43 0.16 -13.92 5.51
C CYS A 43 -0.24 -12.87 6.55
N ILE A 44 -0.37 -11.62 6.09
CA ILE A 44 -0.93 -10.50 6.83
C ILE A 44 -2.22 -10.09 6.15
N LEU A 45 -3.27 -9.87 6.95
CA LEU A 45 -4.59 -9.47 6.49
C LEU A 45 -4.89 -8.03 6.95
N THR A 46 -5.44 -7.24 6.05
CA THR A 46 -5.79 -5.83 6.28
C THR A 46 -6.91 -5.45 5.31
N PRO A 47 -7.78 -4.46 5.59
CA PRO A 47 -8.60 -3.87 4.54
C PRO A 47 -7.72 -3.40 3.36
N THR A 48 -8.25 -3.48 2.15
CA THR A 48 -7.55 -2.93 0.96
C THR A 48 -7.57 -1.41 0.98
N MET A 49 -8.70 -0.83 1.41
CA MET A 49 -8.91 0.61 1.50
C MET A 49 -9.52 0.95 2.87
N PRO A 50 -9.22 2.14 3.42
CA PRO A 50 -9.74 2.56 4.72
C PRO A 50 -11.24 2.91 4.70
N ILE A 51 -11.79 3.18 3.51
CA ILE A 51 -13.20 3.52 3.28
C ILE A 51 -13.74 2.75 2.08
N VAL A 52 -15.06 2.62 1.99
CA VAL A 52 -15.72 2.21 0.75
C VAL A 52 -15.58 3.30 -0.33
N ALA A 53 -15.88 2.95 -1.58
CA ALA A 53 -15.72 3.85 -2.70
C ALA A 53 -16.50 5.17 -2.49
N PRO A 54 -15.81 6.34 -2.43
CA PRO A 54 -16.46 7.63 -2.25
C PRO A 54 -17.19 8.06 -3.53
N LYS A 55 -18.18 8.94 -3.40
CA LYS A 55 -18.85 9.50 -4.58
C LYS A 55 -17.92 10.50 -5.27
N PHE A 56 -18.17 10.75 -6.56
CA PHE A 56 -17.40 11.75 -7.32
C PHE A 56 -17.43 13.14 -6.67
N THR A 57 -18.55 13.52 -6.07
CA THR A 57 -18.70 14.78 -5.32
C THR A 57 -17.77 14.86 -4.13
N ASP A 58 -17.59 13.74 -3.41
CA ASP A 58 -16.76 13.67 -2.22
C ASP A 58 -15.28 13.76 -2.61
N ILE A 59 -14.88 13.08 -3.70
CA ILE A 59 -13.51 13.13 -4.24
C ILE A 59 -13.15 14.55 -4.71
N ALA A 60 -14.08 15.27 -5.33
CA ALA A 60 -13.84 16.58 -5.92
C ALA A 60 -13.41 17.64 -4.89
N VAL A 61 -13.81 17.48 -3.63
CA VAL A 61 -13.46 18.40 -2.54
C VAL A 61 -12.23 17.97 -1.74
N LEU A 62 -11.66 16.79 -1.99
CA LEU A 62 -10.48 16.32 -1.27
C LEU A 62 -9.23 17.10 -1.67
N SER A 63 -8.46 17.50 -0.65
CA SER A 63 -7.10 17.97 -0.85
C SER A 63 -6.21 16.85 -1.40
N PRO A 64 -5.09 17.18 -2.09
CA PRO A 64 -4.15 16.17 -2.57
C PRO A 64 -3.62 15.23 -1.48
N ALA A 65 -3.46 15.73 -0.24
CA ALA A 65 -3.01 14.93 0.89
C ALA A 65 -4.06 13.89 1.30
N GLN A 66 -5.34 14.28 1.34
CA GLN A 66 -6.44 13.35 1.62
C GLN A 66 -6.59 12.30 0.52
N GLN A 67 -6.39 12.67 -0.74
CA GLN A 67 -6.38 11.71 -1.84
C GLN A 67 -5.28 10.65 -1.67
N TYR A 68 -4.07 11.04 -1.25
CA TYR A 68 -2.99 10.09 -0.98
C TYR A 68 -3.22 9.22 0.25
N ALA A 69 -3.98 9.71 1.24
CA ALA A 69 -4.33 8.92 2.42
C ALA A 69 -5.23 7.72 2.09
N MET A 70 -5.91 7.71 0.94
CA MET A 70 -6.70 6.54 0.50
C MET A 70 -5.81 5.31 0.31
N ASP A 71 -4.58 5.48 -0.17
CA ASP A 71 -3.65 4.37 -0.44
C ASP A 71 -2.82 3.94 0.79
N ILE A 72 -3.15 4.42 1.99
CA ILE A 72 -2.32 4.20 3.19
C ILE A 72 -2.05 2.70 3.49
N LEU A 73 -3.01 1.83 3.15
CA LEU A 73 -2.92 0.38 3.38
C LEU A 73 -2.24 -0.38 2.22
N THR A 74 -2.08 0.22 1.04
CA THR A 74 -1.52 -0.45 -0.15
C THR A 74 -0.12 0.04 -0.51
N VAL A 75 0.27 1.24 -0.06
CA VAL A 75 1.60 1.82 -0.35
C VAL A 75 2.73 0.94 0.18
N ALA A 76 2.63 0.41 1.40
CA ALA A 76 3.70 -0.37 2.00
C ALA A 76 4.07 -1.65 1.21
N PRO A 77 3.12 -2.57 0.90
CA PRO A 77 3.45 -3.76 0.13
C PRO A 77 3.92 -3.44 -1.30
N ASN A 78 3.29 -2.46 -1.98
CA ASN A 78 3.72 -1.97 -3.30
C ASN A 78 5.16 -1.42 -3.28
N LEU A 79 5.45 -0.58 -2.29
CA LEU A 79 6.75 0.03 -2.15
C LEU A 79 7.81 -1.02 -1.84
N CYS A 80 7.49 -2.03 -1.05
CA CYS A 80 8.49 -3.01 -0.60
C CYS A 80 8.68 -4.17 -1.58
N GLY A 81 7.71 -4.45 -2.44
CA GLY A 81 7.75 -5.56 -3.39
C GLY A 81 7.18 -6.87 -2.83
N PHE A 82 6.30 -6.78 -1.83
CA PHE A 82 5.60 -7.95 -1.30
C PHE A 82 4.42 -8.30 -2.21
N PRO A 83 4.21 -9.59 -2.54
CA PRO A 83 3.02 -10.01 -3.28
C PRO A 83 1.77 -9.84 -2.42
N HIS A 84 0.71 -9.29 -3.01
CA HIS A 84 -0.58 -9.10 -2.35
C HIS A 84 -1.76 -9.22 -3.32
N LEU A 85 -2.93 -9.55 -2.78
CA LEU A 85 -4.19 -9.74 -3.49
C LEU A 85 -5.31 -9.04 -2.72
N SER A 86 -6.24 -8.42 -3.44
CA SER A 86 -7.49 -7.90 -2.88
C SER A 86 -8.67 -8.75 -3.32
N ILE A 87 -9.46 -9.23 -2.36
CA ILE A 87 -10.73 -9.94 -2.60
C ILE A 87 -11.88 -9.21 -1.91
N LYS A 88 -13.12 -9.47 -2.34
CA LYS A 88 -14.31 -8.91 -1.66
C LYS A 88 -14.56 -9.70 -0.38
N CYS A 89 -14.64 -9.02 0.77
CA CYS A 89 -14.94 -9.66 2.06
C CYS A 89 -16.28 -9.23 2.67
N GLY A 90 -17.02 -8.35 2.00
CA GLY A 90 -18.32 -7.91 2.48
C GLY A 90 -18.85 -6.71 1.73
N THR A 91 -19.82 -6.05 2.36
CA THR A 91 -20.44 -4.82 1.87
C THR A 91 -20.67 -3.86 3.03
N SER A 92 -20.40 -2.58 2.81
CA SER A 92 -20.75 -1.50 3.73
C SER A 92 -21.40 -0.37 2.93
N GLU A 93 -22.49 0.21 3.45
CA GLU A 93 -23.22 1.28 2.76
C GLU A 93 -23.66 0.91 1.32
N GLY A 94 -23.95 -0.37 1.07
CA GLY A 94 -24.30 -0.88 -0.26
C GLY A 94 -23.12 -1.04 -1.23
N MET A 95 -21.89 -0.75 -0.78
CA MET A 95 -20.67 -0.81 -1.60
C MET A 95 -19.77 -1.98 -1.19
N PRO A 96 -19.02 -2.60 -2.12
CA PRO A 96 -18.08 -3.69 -1.79
C PRO A 96 -16.94 -3.24 -0.88
N VAL A 97 -16.59 -4.09 0.10
CA VAL A 97 -15.41 -3.92 0.96
C VAL A 97 -14.33 -4.93 0.53
N GLY A 98 -13.09 -4.45 0.41
CA GLY A 98 -11.94 -5.26 0.03
C GLY A 98 -11.10 -5.72 1.22
N LEU A 99 -10.73 -7.00 1.23
CA LEU A 99 -9.71 -7.58 2.09
C LEU A 99 -8.43 -7.79 1.29
N GLN A 100 -7.33 -7.24 1.78
CA GLN A 100 -6.00 -7.38 1.23
C GLN A 100 -5.24 -8.46 2.00
N ILE A 101 -4.68 -9.40 1.24
CA ILE A 101 -3.85 -10.51 1.71
C ILE A 101 -2.41 -10.25 1.23
N ILE A 102 -1.45 -10.18 2.15
CA ILE A 102 -0.04 -9.89 1.85
C ILE A 102 0.81 -11.06 2.33
N SER A 103 1.78 -11.52 1.53
CA SER A 103 2.75 -12.56 1.96
C SER A 103 4.20 -12.10 1.73
N ASP A 104 5.17 -12.92 2.14
CA ASP A 104 6.59 -12.62 1.88
C ASP A 104 6.91 -12.71 0.38
N HIS A 105 8.07 -12.20 0.00
CA HIS A 105 8.55 -12.18 -1.37
C HIS A 105 8.52 -13.58 -2.01
N LEU A 106 8.03 -13.64 -3.24
CA LEU A 106 7.96 -14.87 -4.05
C LEU A 106 7.06 -15.96 -3.43
N GLN A 107 6.06 -15.55 -2.64
CA GLN A 107 5.06 -16.44 -2.03
C GLN A 107 3.64 -16.19 -2.59
N GLU A 108 3.52 -15.76 -3.84
CA GLU A 108 2.25 -15.52 -4.53
C GLU A 108 1.29 -16.71 -4.40
N GLY A 109 1.82 -17.94 -4.41
CA GLY A 109 1.04 -19.16 -4.21
C GLY A 109 0.25 -19.17 -2.90
N LYS A 110 0.82 -18.66 -1.80
CA LYS A 110 0.11 -18.55 -0.50
C LYS A 110 -1.04 -17.56 -0.56
N VAL A 111 -0.81 -16.42 -1.22
CA VAL A 111 -1.82 -15.37 -1.39
C VAL A 111 -2.99 -15.89 -2.23
N LEU A 112 -2.70 -16.56 -3.35
CA LEU A 112 -3.71 -17.13 -4.23
C LEU A 112 -4.49 -18.26 -3.57
N GLN A 113 -3.81 -19.12 -2.81
CA GLN A 113 -4.45 -20.21 -2.07
C GLN A 113 -5.40 -19.67 -0.99
N LEU A 114 -4.97 -18.68 -0.20
CA LEU A 114 -5.83 -18.11 0.83
C LEU A 114 -7.00 -17.33 0.20
N GLY A 115 -6.73 -16.59 -0.87
CA GLY A 115 -7.73 -15.80 -1.58
C GLY A 115 -8.76 -16.63 -2.37
N SER A 116 -8.49 -17.89 -2.69
CA SER A 116 -9.47 -18.78 -3.30
C SER A 116 -10.39 -19.48 -2.29
N TRP A 117 -9.98 -19.51 -1.01
CA TRP A 117 -10.74 -20.11 0.07
C TRP A 117 -11.73 -19.12 0.71
N LEU A 118 -11.36 -17.83 0.73
CA LEU A 118 -12.14 -16.72 1.29
C LEU A 118 -13.13 -16.13 0.26
#